data_AF-A0A0G0TLT4-F1
#
_entry.id   AF-A0A0G0TLT4-F1
#
_cell.length_a   1.000
_cell.length_b   1.000
_cell.length_c   1.000
_cell.angle_alpha   90.00
_cell.angle_beta   90.00
_cell.angle_gamma   90.00
#
_symmetry.space_group_name_H-M   'P 1'
#
loop_
_entity.id
_entity.type
_entity.pdbx_description
1 polymer ?
#
loop_
_entity_poly.entity_id
_entity_poly.type
_entity_poly.pdbx_seq_one_letter_code
_entity_poly.pdbx_strand_id
1 'polypeptide(L)'
;MGDLITFAFILAVIVALAFLIYGGIRWIAAGGDKTQIEGAREAITGAVIGLVIVFLAYFILNIILVFFTGHGLTDLKTPQLRGL
;
A
#
# COMPACT_ATOMS: atom_id res chain seq x y z
N MET A 1 -3.72 -17.37 -9.87
CA MET A 1 -4.49 -16.82 -8.73
C MET A 1 -3.75 -15.71 -7.98
N GLY A 2 -2.41 -15.71 -7.91
CA GLY A 2 -1.64 -14.61 -7.27
C GLY A 2 -1.71 -13.27 -8.00
N ASP A 3 -1.80 -13.29 -9.34
CA ASP A 3 -1.77 -12.06 -10.16
C ASP A 3 -2.89 -11.07 -9.86
N LEU A 4 -4.10 -11.55 -9.51
CA LEU A 4 -5.23 -10.67 -9.19
C LEU A 4 -4.99 -9.90 -7.89
N ILE A 5 -4.39 -10.55 -6.90
CA ILE A 5 -4.07 -9.94 -5.60
C ILE A 5 -2.97 -8.91 -5.78
N THR A 6 -1.91 -9.26 -6.52
CA THR A 6 -0.82 -8.33 -6.84
C THR A 6 -1.34 -7.12 -7.62
N PHE A 7 -2.22 -7.32 -8.60
CA PHE A 7 -2.81 -6.24 -9.37
C PHE A 7 -3.69 -5.31 -8.52
N ALA A 8 -4.57 -5.87 -7.68
CA ALA A 8 -5.39 -5.09 -6.75
C ALA A 8 -4.52 -4.30 -5.75
N PHE A 9 -3.40 -4.88 -5.31
CA PHE A 9 -2.46 -4.22 -4.41
C PHE A 9 -1.78 -3.01 -5.06
N ILE A 10 -1.27 -3.18 -6.28
CA ILE A 10 -0.65 -2.09 -7.05
C ILE A 10 -1.66 -0.96 -7.28
N LEU A 11 -2.90 -1.29 -7.65
CA LEU A 11 -3.97 -0.30 -7.81
C LEU A 11 -4.25 0.47 -6.51
N ALA A 12 -4.37 -0.23 -5.39
CA ALA A 12 -4.64 0.40 -4.10
C ALA A 12 -3.53 1.38 -3.69
N VAL A 13 -2.26 1.01 -3.91
CA VAL A 13 -1.10 1.89 -3.66
C VAL A 13 -1.13 3.13 -4.55
N ILE A 14 -1.41 2.97 -5.84
CA ILE A 14 -1.49 4.10 -6.78
C ILE A 14 -2.60 5.09 -6.35
N VAL A 15 -3.77 4.57 -5.99
CA VAL A 15 -4.89 5.41 -5.51
C VAL A 15 -4.50 6.14 -4.23
N ALA A 16 -3.91 5.44 -3.25
CA ALA A 16 -3.46 6.06 -2.01
C ALA A 16 -2.44 7.19 -2.23
N LEU A 17 -1.48 6.98 -3.15
CA LEU A 17 -0.51 8.03 -3.53
C LEU A 17 -1.17 9.22 -4.22
N ALA A 18 -2.15 8.99 -5.11
CA ALA A 18 -2.90 10.07 -5.75
C ALA A 18 -3.65 10.94 -4.72
N PHE A 19 -4.29 10.32 -3.72
CA PHE A 19 -4.94 11.03 -2.62
C PHE A 19 -3.94 11.81 -1.75
N LEU A 20 -2.74 11.24 -1.53
CA LEU A 20 -1.68 11.90 -0.77
C LEU A 20 -1.14 13.14 -1.48
N ILE A 21 -0.94 13.05 -2.81
CA ILE A 21 -0.54 14.19 -3.64
C ILE A 21 -1.64 15.27 -3.62
N TYR A 22 -2.90 14.89 -3.78
CA TYR A 22 -4.03 15.82 -3.72
C TYR A 22 -4.12 16.54 -2.37
N GLY A 23 -3.99 15.81 -1.26
CA GLY A 23 -3.94 16.39 0.09
C GLY A 23 -2.75 17.33 0.29
N GLY A 24 -1.57 16.96 -0.24
CA GLY A 24 -0.36 17.79 -0.18
C GLY A 24 -0.47 19.10 -0.97
N ILE A 25 -1.00 19.04 -2.20
CA ILE A 25 -1.24 20.24 -3.02
C ILE A 25 -2.23 21.17 -2.31
N ARG A 26 -3.32 20.60 -1.75
CA ARG A 26 -4.32 21.38 -1.01
C ARG A 26 -3.73 22.03 0.25
N TRP A 27 -2.80 21.36 0.93
CA TRP A 27 -2.12 21.91 2.10
C TRP A 27 -1.21 23.09 1.75
N ILE A 28 -0.45 22.98 0.65
CA ILE A 28 0.40 24.07 0.15
C ILE A 28 -0.46 25.25 -0.33
N ALA A 29 -1.56 24.97 -1.02
CA ALA A 29 -2.48 25.99 -1.53
C ALA A 29 -3.26 26.73 -0.42
N ALA A 30 -3.35 26.17 0.79
CA ALA A 30 -4.07 26.77 1.92
C ALA A 30 -3.44 28.07 2.42
N GLY A 31 -2.15 28.33 2.16
CA GLY A 31 -1.53 29.65 2.27
C GLY A 31 -1.56 30.35 3.64
N GLY A 32 -2.00 29.68 4.71
CA GLY A 32 -2.17 30.25 6.05
C GLY A 32 -3.61 30.32 6.56
N ASP A 33 -4.61 30.02 5.71
CA ASP A 33 -6.01 29.88 6.14
C ASP A 33 -6.17 28.58 6.95
N LYS A 34 -6.46 28.73 8.25
CA LYS A 34 -6.58 27.63 9.20
C LYS A 34 -7.63 26.60 8.78
N THR A 35 -8.75 27.05 8.21
CA THR A 35 -9.86 26.17 7.82
C THR A 35 -9.46 25.28 6.64
N GLN A 36 -8.71 25.85 5.69
CA GLN A 36 -8.17 25.12 4.55
C GLN A 36 -7.04 24.17 4.97
N ILE A 37 -6.21 24.56 5.94
CA ILE A 37 -5.17 23.71 6.53
C ILE A 37 -5.79 22.50 7.24
N GLU A 38 -6.87 22.69 8.00
CA GLU A 38 -7.59 21.60 8.66
C GLU A 38 -8.14 20.58 7.65
N GLY A 39 -8.85 21.06 6.62
CA GLY A 39 -9.38 20.18 5.57
C GLY A 39 -8.29 19.47 4.76
N ALA A 40 -7.12 20.10 4.56
CA ALA A 40 -5.98 19.46 3.92
C ALA A 40 -5.34 18.39 4.82
N ARG A 41 -5.23 18.66 6.12
CA ARG A 41 -4.69 17.72 7.11
C ARG A 41 -5.58 16.49 7.24
N GLU A 42 -6.90 16.67 7.22
CA GLU A 42 -7.86 15.57 7.24
C GLU A 42 -7.72 14.69 5.98
N ALA A 43 -7.57 15.30 4.80
CA ALA A 43 -7.32 14.58 3.55
C ALA A 43 -5.99 13.78 3.59
N ILE A 44 -4.90 14.38 4.07
CA ILE A 44 -3.61 13.69 4.24
C ILE A 44 -3.75 12.53 5.23
N THR A 45 -4.44 12.75 6.35
CA THR A 45 -4.65 11.71 7.38
C THR A 45 -5.45 10.53 6.82
N GLY A 46 -6.51 10.79 6.05
CA GLY A 46 -7.27 9.75 5.35
C GLY A 46 -6.42 8.98 4.33
N ALA A 47 -5.57 9.67 3.57
CA ALA A 47 -4.65 9.03 2.63
C ALA A 47 -3.63 8.12 3.34
N VAL A 48 -3.05 8.58 4.45
CA VAL A 48 -2.11 7.80 5.27
C VAL A 48 -2.80 6.57 5.86
N ILE A 49 -4.01 6.73 6.42
CA ILE A 49 -4.79 5.60 6.96
C ILE A 49 -5.09 4.57 5.87
N GLY A 50 -5.51 5.01 4.68
CA GLY A 50 -5.73 4.12 3.54
C GLY A 50 -4.48 3.33 3.17
N LEU A 51 -3.32 4.00 3.13
CA LEU A 51 -2.04 3.37 2.82
C LEU A 51 -1.61 2.36 3.90
N VAL A 52 -1.85 2.66 5.18
CA VAL A 52 -1.64 1.75 6.31
C VAL A 52 -2.55 0.51 6.20
N ILE A 53 -3.82 0.68 5.87
CA ILE A 53 -4.77 -0.43 5.68
C ILE A 53 -4.30 -1.36 4.56
N VAL A 54 -3.85 -0.80 3.44
CA VAL A 54 -3.30 -1.59 2.33
C VAL A 54 -2.05 -2.36 2.80
N PHE A 55 -1.13 -1.72 3.50
CA PHE A 55 0.04 -2.39 4.09
C PHE A 55 -0.33 -3.54 5.02
N LEU A 56 -1.29 -3.32 5.93
CA LEU A 56 -1.77 -4.33 6.86
C LEU A 56 -2.47 -5.48 6.13
N ALA A 57 -3.25 -5.20 5.10
CA ALA A 57 -3.88 -6.23 4.28
C ALA A 57 -2.82 -7.14 3.62
N TYR A 58 -1.76 -6.57 3.06
CA TYR A 58 -0.65 -7.37 2.52
C TYR A 58 0.04 -8.20 3.59
N PHE A 59 0.33 -7.60 4.74
CA PHE A 59 0.99 -8.27 5.84
C PHE A 59 0.17 -9.47 6.34
N ILE A 60 -1.14 -9.29 6.53
CA ILE A 60 -2.06 -10.36 6.93
C ILE A 60 -2.11 -11.44 5.85
N LEU A 61 -2.26 -11.08 4.58
CA LEU A 61 -2.27 -12.05 3.48
C LEU A 61 -0.95 -12.83 3.39
N ASN A 62 0.19 -12.18 3.64
CA ASN A 62 1.50 -12.81 3.65
C ASN A 62 1.62 -13.81 4.81
N ILE A 63 1.18 -13.44 6.02
CA ILE A 63 1.13 -14.35 7.18
C ILE A 63 0.25 -15.56 6.89
N ILE A 64 -0.95 -15.35 6.35
CA ILE A 64 -1.87 -16.44 6.00
C ILE A 64 -1.23 -17.34 4.92
N LEU A 65 -0.64 -16.78 3.87
CA LEU A 65 -0.01 -17.57 2.81
C LEU A 65 1.18 -18.39 3.32
N VAL A 66 2.05 -17.80 4.15
CA VAL A 66 3.19 -18.50 4.75
C VAL A 66 2.71 -19.62 5.68
N PHE A 67 1.66 -19.35 6.46
CA PHE A 67 1.12 -20.32 7.42
C PHE A 67 0.39 -21.49 6.73
N PHE A 68 -0.34 -21.22 5.63
CA PHE A 68 -1.11 -22.25 4.91
C PHE A 68 -0.30 -22.98 3.83
N THR A 69 0.69 -22.33 3.21
CA THR A 69 1.46 -22.91 2.09
C THR A 69 2.81 -23.45 2.54
N GLY A 70 3.32 -23.07 3.73
CA GLY A 70 4.63 -23.44 4.23
C GLY A 70 5.83 -22.87 3.44
N HIS A 71 5.56 -22.29 2.27
CA HIS A 71 6.51 -21.69 1.36
C HIS A 71 6.13 -20.23 1.10
N GLY A 72 7.07 -19.32 1.34
CA GLY A 72 6.94 -17.91 0.93
C GLY A 72 7.04 -17.78 -0.60
N LEU A 73 6.60 -16.64 -1.15
CA LEU A 73 6.68 -16.30 -2.59
C LEU A 73 8.11 -16.36 -3.17
N THR A 74 9.12 -16.44 -2.30
CA THR A 74 10.54 -16.56 -2.62
C THR A 74 11.01 -18.00 -2.83
N ASP A 75 10.23 -19.01 -2.44
CA ASP A 75 10.67 -20.42 -2.45
C ASP A 75 10.30 -21.17 -3.75
N LEU A 76 9.43 -20.59 -4.58
CA LEU A 76 9.02 -21.17 -5.86
C LEU A 76 9.81 -20.62 -7.05
N LYS A 77 10.87 -19.84 -6.81
CA LYS A 77 11.73 -19.26 -7.85
C LYS A 77 13.22 -19.60 -7.63
N THR A 78 13.53 -20.87 -7.42
CA THR A 78 14.56 -21.60 -8.19
C THR A 78 14.70 -23.05 -7.69
N PRO A 79 14.07 -24.01 -8.37
CA PRO A 79 14.61 -25.35 -8.37
C PRO A 79 15.99 -25.30 -9.09
N GLN A 80 17.03 -25.72 -8.36
CA GLN A 80 18.19 -26.53 -8.82
C GLN A 80 19.18 -25.93 -9.84
N LEU A 81 20.25 -25.32 -9.32
CA LEU A 81 21.60 -25.56 -9.84
C LEU A 81 22.17 -26.81 -9.14
N ARG A 82 21.80 -27.98 -9.67
CA ARG A 82 22.49 -29.26 -9.45
C ARG A 82 23.83 -29.18 -10.17
N GLY A 83 24.79 -28.54 -9.52
CA GLY A 83 26.10 -28.24 -10.09
C GLY A 83 27.21 -28.27 -9.04
N LEU A 84 27.22 -29.31 -8.19
CA LEU A 84 28.39 -29.93 -7.55
C LEU A 84 28.01 -31.39 -7.22
#